data_AF-A0A453E4I3-F1
#
_entry.id   AF-A0A453E4I3-F1
#
_cell.length_a   1.000
_cell.length_b   1.000
_cell.length_c   1.000
_cell.angle_alpha   90.00
_cell.angle_beta   90.00
_cell.angle_gamma   90.00
#
_symmetry.space_group_name_H-M   'P 1'
#
loop_
_entity.id
_entity.type
_entity.pdbx_description
1 polymer ?
#
loop_
_entity_poly.entity_id
_entity_poly.type
_entity_poly.pdbx_seq_one_letter_code
_entity_poly.pdbx_strand_id
1 'polypeptide(L)'
;LQIRTAALEDRNIMEKGLRAFVSFVRSYKEHHCSFIFRWKGLEVGKLAMEYGLLQIPSMPEVKHNNLSLKGFFPLGNIDFSQIKFKDKTREKQRQKALKRKAEELANEPPVPEKRIPRERPDKPKRKQTGKQRQTIQSKEDMDELTNEYRLLKKLKRGVIDEDEYEKLTGFGGSDGEGSDGDAAGRGKGKERRSKEQKKLKQRGGKTGGRRFEVKSKLKSKRR
;
A
#
# COMPACT_ATOMS: atom_id res chain seq x y z
N LEU A 1 -28.58 30.21 -1.90
CA LEU A 1 -27.94 30.13 -3.24
C LEU A 1 -27.04 31.34 -3.58
N GLN A 2 -27.10 32.46 -2.85
CA GLN A 2 -26.29 33.67 -3.09
C GLN A 2 -24.77 33.43 -3.11
N ILE A 3 -24.26 32.46 -2.33
CA ILE A 3 -22.83 32.13 -2.33
C ILE A 3 -22.42 31.48 -3.66
N ARG A 4 -23.29 30.69 -4.29
CA ARG A 4 -23.00 30.05 -5.58
C ARG A 4 -22.95 31.06 -6.72
N THR A 5 -23.81 32.07 -6.71
CA THR A 5 -23.75 33.15 -7.71
C THR A 5 -22.45 33.94 -7.57
N ALA A 6 -22.07 34.27 -6.33
CA ALA A 6 -20.78 34.93 -6.07
C ALA A 6 -19.57 34.06 -6.49
N ALA A 7 -19.65 32.74 -6.32
CA ALA A 7 -18.59 31.81 -6.74
C ALA A 7 -18.50 31.63 -8.26
N LEU A 8 -19.57 31.91 -9.02
CA LEU A 8 -19.55 31.97 -10.48
C LEU A 8 -18.90 33.26 -10.99
N GLU A 9 -19.08 34.36 -10.29
CA GLU A 9 -18.53 35.66 -10.65
C GLU A 9 -17.04 35.78 -10.30
N ASP A 10 -16.60 35.24 -9.16
CA ASP A 10 -15.21 35.32 -8.70
C ASP A 10 -14.62 33.96 -8.34
N ARG A 11 -13.54 33.61 -9.07
CA ARG A 11 -12.75 32.40 -8.83
C ARG A 11 -12.18 32.33 -7.40
N ASN A 12 -11.90 33.46 -6.76
CA ASN A 12 -11.37 33.48 -5.40
C ASN A 12 -12.36 32.87 -4.39
N ILE A 13 -13.64 33.20 -4.55
CA ILE A 13 -14.71 32.70 -3.68
C ILE A 13 -14.88 31.20 -3.89
N MET A 14 -14.86 30.74 -5.15
CA MET A 14 -14.88 29.32 -5.49
C MET A 14 -13.72 28.55 -4.85
N GLU A 15 -12.48 29.02 -5.00
CA GLU A 15 -11.29 28.34 -4.44
C GLU A 15 -11.31 28.33 -2.91
N LYS A 16 -11.77 29.41 -2.28
CA LYS A 16 -11.93 29.48 -0.82
C LYS A 16 -12.99 28.51 -0.33
N GLY A 17 -14.13 28.41 -1.02
CA GLY A 17 -15.18 27.45 -0.71
C GLY A 17 -14.68 26.01 -0.79
N LEU A 18 -13.94 25.67 -1.84
CA LEU A 18 -13.30 24.36 -2.00
C LEU A 18 -12.33 24.05 -0.86
N ARG A 19 -11.42 24.99 -0.55
CA ARG A 19 -10.44 24.82 0.53
C ARG A 19 -11.11 24.66 1.90
N ALA A 20 -12.12 25.48 2.19
CA ALA A 20 -12.88 25.42 3.44
C ALA A 20 -13.56 24.05 3.59
N PHE A 21 -14.27 23.60 2.56
CA PHE A 21 -14.93 22.30 2.56
C PHE A 21 -13.95 21.13 2.76
N VAL A 22 -12.84 21.11 2.04
CA VAL A 22 -11.80 20.07 2.18
C VAL A 22 -11.26 20.05 3.61
N SER A 23 -10.96 21.22 4.17
CA SER A 23 -10.45 21.35 5.54
C SER A 23 -11.46 20.85 6.59
N PHE A 24 -12.74 21.18 6.41
CA PHE A 24 -13.80 20.72 7.31
C PHE A 24 -13.93 19.20 7.28
N VAL A 25 -14.08 18.60 6.08
CA VAL A 25 -14.25 17.15 5.93
C VAL A 25 -13.06 16.39 6.51
N ARG A 26 -11.84 16.89 6.29
CA ARG A 26 -10.62 16.31 6.87
C ARG A 26 -10.60 16.41 8.40
N SER A 27 -10.91 17.59 8.94
CA SER A 27 -10.95 17.79 10.39
C SER A 27 -12.00 16.89 11.06
N TYR A 28 -13.16 16.72 10.43
CA TYR A 28 -14.24 15.87 10.91
C TYR A 28 -13.82 14.39 10.94
N LYS A 29 -13.01 13.95 9.97
CA LYS A 29 -12.46 12.59 9.92
C LYS A 29 -11.37 12.34 10.98
N GLU A 30 -10.49 13.31 11.18
CA GLU A 30 -9.36 13.20 12.12
C GLU A 30 -9.79 13.41 13.59
N HIS A 31 -11.00 13.90 13.83
CA HIS A 31 -11.51 14.17 15.17
C HIS A 31 -11.65 12.90 16.03
N HIS A 32 -11.18 12.96 17.27
CA HIS A 32 -11.16 11.79 18.18
C HIS A 32 -12.54 11.41 18.75
N CYS A 33 -13.49 12.35 18.85
CA CYS A 33 -14.83 12.07 19.39
C CYS A 33 -15.76 11.43 18.34
N SER A 34 -15.56 10.13 18.09
CA SER A 34 -16.35 9.34 17.13
C SER A 34 -17.83 9.18 17.49
N PHE A 35 -18.20 9.35 18.77
CA PHE A 35 -19.58 9.23 19.24
C PHE A 35 -20.45 10.41 18.79
N ILE A 36 -19.93 11.63 18.89
CA ILE A 36 -20.62 12.86 18.48
C ILE A 36 -20.47 13.06 16.97
N PHE A 37 -19.24 12.92 16.46
CA PHE A 37 -18.94 13.11 15.04
C PHE A 37 -18.97 11.78 14.30
N ARG A 38 -20.19 11.30 14.01
CA ARG A 38 -20.41 10.06 13.27
C ARG A 38 -20.08 10.28 11.80
N TRP A 39 -19.03 9.61 11.31
CA TRP A 39 -18.61 9.70 9.90
C TRP A 39 -19.70 9.28 8.91
N LYS A 40 -20.38 8.16 9.19
CA LYS A 40 -21.44 7.60 8.33
C LYS A 40 -22.71 8.45 8.27
N GLY A 41 -22.92 9.33 9.26
CA GLY A 41 -24.09 10.20 9.35
C GLY A 41 -23.89 11.57 8.71
N LEU A 42 -22.69 11.86 8.20
CA LEU A 42 -22.37 13.17 7.64
C LEU A 42 -22.97 13.33 6.24
N GLU A 43 -23.92 14.25 6.11
CA GLU A 43 -24.55 14.62 4.84
C GLU A 43 -23.69 15.61 4.06
N VAL A 44 -22.68 15.08 3.37
CA VAL A 44 -21.71 15.87 2.60
C VAL A 44 -22.38 16.65 1.46
N GLY A 45 -23.46 16.11 0.89
CA GLY A 45 -24.19 16.76 -0.19
C GLY A 45 -24.75 18.14 0.21
N LYS A 46 -25.44 18.21 1.36
CA LYS A 46 -25.99 19.48 1.89
C LYS A 46 -24.89 20.44 2.32
N LEU A 47 -23.86 19.92 2.98
CA LEU A 47 -22.70 20.72 3.39
C LEU A 47 -22.02 21.37 2.17
N ALA A 48 -21.84 20.64 1.07
CA ALA A 48 -21.30 21.18 -0.17
C ALA A 48 -22.17 22.31 -0.75
N MET A 49 -23.49 22.27 -0.56
CA MET A 49 -24.40 23.35 -0.95
C MET A 49 -24.20 24.60 -0.09
N GLU A 50 -24.02 24.44 1.22
CA GLU A 50 -23.80 25.54 2.17
C GLU A 50 -22.47 26.27 1.91
N TYR A 51 -21.40 25.53 1.62
CA TYR A 51 -20.13 26.11 1.17
C TYR A 51 -20.19 26.71 -0.25
N GLY A 52 -21.33 26.60 -0.93
CA GLY A 52 -21.55 27.15 -2.26
C GLY A 52 -20.70 26.49 -3.33
N LEU A 53 -20.37 25.20 -3.17
CA LEU A 53 -19.55 24.48 -4.15
C LEU A 53 -20.31 24.30 -5.46
N LEU A 54 -19.64 24.56 -6.57
CA LEU A 54 -20.15 24.30 -7.92
C LEU A 54 -19.90 22.83 -8.31
N GLN A 55 -18.78 22.27 -7.88
CA GLN A 55 -18.38 20.88 -8.07
C GLN A 55 -17.87 20.30 -6.75
N ILE A 56 -18.21 19.04 -6.48
CA ILE A 56 -17.65 18.32 -5.34
C ILE A 56 -16.19 17.94 -5.66
N PRO A 57 -15.21 18.33 -4.83
CA PRO A 57 -13.83 17.95 -5.05
C PRO A 57 -13.66 16.43 -4.88
N SER A 58 -12.86 15.84 -5.77
CA SER A 58 -12.60 14.41 -5.79
C SER A 58 -11.58 14.03 -4.72
N MET A 59 -12.02 13.92 -3.47
CA MET A 59 -11.19 13.55 -2.32
C MET A 59 -11.29 12.05 -2.00
N PRO A 60 -10.25 11.42 -1.43
CA PRO A 60 -10.34 10.02 -1.02
C PRO A 60 -11.51 9.81 -0.06
N GLU A 61 -11.80 10.75 0.83
CA GLU A 61 -12.94 10.70 1.75
C GLU A 61 -14.28 10.51 1.03
N VAL A 62 -14.47 11.24 -0.07
CA VAL A 62 -15.72 11.24 -0.86
C VAL A 62 -15.79 10.02 -1.79
N LYS A 63 -14.64 9.54 -2.30
CA LYS A 63 -14.55 8.42 -3.24
C LYS A 63 -14.95 7.06 -2.67
N HIS A 64 -14.73 6.83 -1.37
CA HIS A 64 -14.99 5.52 -0.76
C HIS A 64 -16.48 5.24 -0.49
N ASN A 65 -17.42 5.99 -1.10
CA ASN A 65 -18.88 5.80 -1.03
C ASN A 65 -19.48 5.71 0.39
N ASN A 66 -18.74 6.10 1.42
CA ASN A 66 -19.19 6.03 2.81
C ASN A 66 -20.01 7.25 3.25
N LEU A 67 -20.14 8.26 2.39
CA LEU A 67 -20.84 9.52 2.71
C LEU A 67 -21.96 9.76 1.70
N SER A 68 -23.10 10.21 2.24
CA SER A 68 -24.28 10.50 1.44
C SER A 68 -24.08 11.80 0.65
N LEU A 69 -24.13 11.70 -0.67
CA LEU A 69 -24.15 12.84 -1.60
C LEU A 69 -25.58 13.40 -1.81
N LYS A 70 -26.56 12.89 -1.05
CA LYS A 70 -27.96 13.33 -1.13
C LYS A 70 -28.04 14.83 -0.83
N GLY A 71 -28.73 15.57 -1.70
CA GLY A 71 -28.96 17.01 -1.54
C GLY A 71 -27.93 17.93 -2.23
N PHE A 72 -26.95 17.39 -2.94
CA PHE A 72 -26.12 18.19 -3.83
C PHE A 72 -26.78 18.34 -5.21
N PHE A 73 -27.01 19.58 -5.62
CA PHE A 73 -27.50 19.90 -6.96
C PHE A 73 -26.35 20.46 -7.80
N PRO A 74 -25.81 19.70 -8.77
CA PRO A 74 -24.81 20.21 -9.68
C PRO A 74 -25.43 21.30 -10.57
N LEU A 75 -24.78 22.45 -10.67
CA LEU A 75 -25.11 23.44 -11.69
C LEU A 75 -24.47 22.95 -12.99
N GLY A 76 -25.29 22.52 -13.95
CA GLY A 76 -24.83 21.91 -15.19
C GLY A 76 -24.03 22.87 -16.09
N ASN A 77 -23.08 22.29 -16.83
CA ASN A 77 -22.37 22.88 -17.99
C ASN A 77 -21.67 24.22 -17.78
N ILE A 78 -20.87 24.36 -16.71
CA ILE A 78 -20.01 25.54 -16.51
C ILE A 78 -18.55 25.10 -16.55
N ASP A 79 -17.79 25.64 -17.49
CA ASP A 79 -16.34 25.41 -17.56
C ASP A 79 -15.63 26.22 -16.47
N PHE A 80 -15.25 25.53 -15.38
CA PHE A 80 -14.54 26.12 -14.23
C PHE A 80 -13.17 26.71 -14.60
N SER A 81 -12.62 26.36 -15.77
CA SER A 81 -11.36 26.92 -16.25
C SER A 81 -11.50 28.40 -16.66
N GLN A 82 -12.69 28.78 -17.15
CA GLN A 82 -12.99 30.12 -17.69
C GLN A 82 -13.29 31.16 -16.61
N ILE A 83 -13.60 30.73 -15.39
CA ILE A 83 -13.87 31.65 -14.27
C ILE A 83 -12.58 32.41 -13.96
N LYS A 84 -12.62 33.73 -14.10
CA LYS A 84 -11.50 34.67 -13.85
C LYS A 84 -11.53 35.15 -12.41
N PHE A 85 -10.37 35.54 -11.88
CA PHE A 85 -10.35 36.30 -10.64
C PHE A 85 -10.88 37.72 -10.88
N LYS A 86 -11.69 38.22 -9.94
CA LYS A 86 -12.10 39.64 -9.96
C LYS A 86 -10.89 40.58 -9.79
N ASP A 87 -9.89 40.13 -9.03
CA ASP A 87 -8.63 40.86 -8.80
C ASP A 87 -7.62 40.69 -9.94
N LYS A 88 -7.30 41.81 -10.60
CA LYS A 88 -6.35 41.86 -11.73
C LYS A 88 -4.93 41.40 -11.36
N THR A 89 -4.48 41.66 -10.13
CA THR A 89 -3.15 41.25 -9.64
C THR A 89 -3.04 39.73 -9.49
N ARG A 90 -4.10 39.11 -8.98
CA ARG A 90 -4.17 37.67 -8.75
C ARG A 90 -4.31 36.89 -10.05
N GLU A 91 -5.04 37.42 -11.02
CA GLU A 91 -5.12 36.83 -12.36
C GLU A 91 -3.74 36.84 -13.06
N LYS A 92 -2.96 37.93 -12.94
CA LYS A 92 -1.57 37.97 -13.45
C LYS A 92 -0.70 36.89 -12.79
N GLN A 93 -0.81 36.72 -11.46
CA GLN A 93 -0.09 35.66 -10.74
C GLN A 93 -0.51 34.27 -11.22
N ARG A 94 -1.81 34.02 -11.40
CA ARG A 94 -2.35 32.77 -11.93
C ARG A 94 -1.77 32.47 -13.31
N GLN A 95 -1.77 33.43 -14.22
CA GLN A 95 -1.22 33.25 -15.57
C GLN A 95 0.27 32.93 -15.53
N LYS A 96 1.04 33.60 -14.66
CA LYS A 96 2.46 33.28 -14.46
C LYS A 96 2.66 31.87 -13.91
N ALA A 97 1.82 31.43 -12.96
CA ALA A 97 1.87 30.08 -12.42
C ALA A 97 1.46 29.02 -13.46
N LEU A 98 0.44 29.30 -14.29
CA LEU A 98 0.02 28.42 -15.38
C LEU A 98 1.10 28.27 -16.44
N LYS A 99 1.75 29.37 -16.85
CA LYS A 99 2.88 29.35 -17.79
C LYS A 99 4.05 28.53 -17.23
N ARG A 100 4.46 28.80 -15.99
CA ARG A 100 5.51 28.01 -15.31
C ARG A 100 5.18 26.54 -15.24
N LYS A 101 3.93 26.20 -14.89
CA LYS A 101 3.49 24.80 -14.81
C LYS A 101 3.44 24.12 -16.18
N ALA A 102 3.07 24.84 -17.22
CA ALA A 102 3.11 24.34 -18.60
C ALA A 102 4.54 24.14 -19.10
N GLU A 103 5.45 25.08 -18.80
CA GLU A 103 6.88 24.96 -19.09
C GLU A 103 7.53 23.80 -18.33
N GLU A 104 7.15 23.60 -17.06
CA GLU A 104 7.62 22.48 -16.23
C GLU A 104 7.10 21.15 -16.78
N LEU A 105 5.83 21.06 -17.18
CA LEU A 105 5.27 19.86 -17.81
C LEU A 105 5.90 19.56 -19.18
N ALA A 106 6.30 20.60 -19.92
CA ALA A 106 6.97 20.46 -21.22
C ALA A 106 8.46 20.09 -21.08
N ASN A 107 9.11 20.52 -20.00
CA ASN A 107 10.50 20.19 -19.69
C ASN A 107 10.64 18.94 -18.81
N GLU A 108 9.55 18.40 -18.27
CA GLU A 108 9.58 17.10 -17.59
C GLU A 108 9.94 16.02 -18.63
N PRO A 109 11.07 15.32 -18.48
CA PRO A 109 11.35 14.17 -19.32
C PRO A 109 10.22 13.16 -19.11
N PRO A 110 9.78 12.45 -20.17
CA PRO A 110 8.69 11.49 -20.05
C PRO A 110 9.03 10.52 -18.93
N VAL A 111 8.21 10.56 -17.86
CA VAL A 111 8.32 9.60 -16.76
C VAL A 111 8.26 8.23 -17.43
N PRO A 112 9.32 7.41 -17.36
CA PRO A 112 9.27 6.10 -17.97
C PRO A 112 8.10 5.38 -17.30
N GLU A 113 7.10 5.01 -18.10
CA GLU A 113 6.08 4.05 -17.67
C GLU A 113 6.80 2.96 -16.90
N LYS A 114 6.29 2.59 -15.72
CA LYS A 114 6.84 1.51 -14.91
C LYS A 114 6.85 0.24 -15.76
N ARG A 115 7.92 0.06 -16.53
CA ARG A 115 8.22 -1.16 -17.25
C ARG A 115 8.38 -2.19 -16.16
N ILE A 116 7.54 -3.21 -16.18
CA ILE A 116 7.78 -4.47 -15.49
C ILE A 116 9.27 -4.78 -15.73
N PRO A 117 10.11 -4.92 -14.69
CA PRO A 117 11.54 -5.09 -14.88
C PRO A 117 11.77 -6.33 -15.74
N ARG A 118 12.17 -6.13 -17.00
CA ARG A 118 12.81 -7.20 -17.77
C ARG A 118 14.12 -7.47 -17.05
N GLU A 119 14.35 -8.72 -16.68
CA GLU A 119 15.61 -9.18 -16.08
C GLU A 119 16.76 -8.62 -16.91
N ARG A 120 17.52 -7.71 -16.30
CA ARG A 120 18.68 -7.11 -16.95
C ARG A 120 19.82 -8.10 -16.76
N PRO A 121 20.62 -8.40 -17.80
CA PRO A 121 21.83 -9.21 -17.61
C PRO A 121 22.77 -8.51 -16.63
N ASP A 122 23.31 -9.30 -15.70
CA ASP A 122 24.16 -8.84 -14.60
C ASP A 122 25.36 -8.05 -15.11
N LYS A 123 25.41 -6.77 -14.76
CA LYS A 123 26.60 -5.94 -14.99
C LYS A 123 27.67 -6.34 -13.96
N PRO A 124 28.96 -6.40 -14.33
CA PRO A 124 30.02 -6.73 -13.39
C PRO A 124 30.03 -5.71 -12.24
N LYS A 125 29.77 -6.21 -11.02
CA LYS A 125 29.67 -5.40 -9.79
C LYS A 125 31.01 -4.69 -9.53
N ARG A 126 31.01 -3.35 -9.51
CA ARG A 126 32.13 -2.58 -8.94
C ARG A 126 32.39 -3.08 -7.51
N LYS A 127 33.66 -3.18 -7.11
CA LYS A 127 34.07 -3.61 -5.77
C LYS A 127 33.36 -2.74 -4.71
N GLN A 128 32.39 -3.32 -4.01
CA GLN A 128 31.62 -2.62 -2.97
C GLN A 128 32.45 -2.43 -1.70
N THR A 129 32.24 -1.29 -1.04
CA THR A 129 32.84 -0.94 0.26
C THR A 129 32.35 -1.90 1.38
N GLY A 130 33.17 -2.16 2.41
CA GLY A 130 32.86 -3.15 3.45
C GLY A 130 31.49 -2.99 4.14
N LYS A 131 31.02 -1.76 4.36
CA LYS A 131 29.69 -1.49 4.93
C LYS A 131 28.55 -1.90 4.00
N GLN A 132 28.71 -1.73 2.69
CA GLN A 132 27.71 -2.14 1.70
C GLN A 132 27.61 -3.67 1.62
N ARG A 133 28.74 -4.38 1.71
CA ARG A 133 28.76 -5.86 1.75
C ARG A 133 27.96 -6.40 2.93
N GLN A 134 28.18 -5.87 4.14
CA GLN A 134 27.43 -6.28 5.32
C GLN A 134 25.93 -6.06 5.15
N THR A 135 25.52 -4.89 4.63
CA THR A 135 24.09 -4.62 4.43
C THR A 135 23.42 -5.48 3.35
N ILE A 136 24.19 -6.01 2.41
CA ILE A 136 23.69 -6.91 1.39
C ILE A 136 23.59 -8.33 1.94
N GLN A 137 24.63 -8.80 2.65
CA GLN A 137 24.60 -10.07 3.37
C GLN A 137 23.41 -10.13 4.33
N SER A 138 23.23 -9.10 5.19
CA SER A 138 22.09 -9.07 6.11
C SER A 138 20.71 -9.05 5.43
N LYS A 139 20.62 -8.66 4.16
CA LYS A 139 19.36 -8.73 3.40
C LYS A 139 19.18 -10.12 2.79
N GLU A 140 20.24 -10.67 2.19
CA GLU A 140 20.27 -12.02 1.65
C GLU A 140 19.93 -13.04 2.75
N ASP A 141 20.52 -12.91 3.94
CA ASP A 141 20.25 -13.77 5.11
C ASP A 141 18.77 -13.68 5.57
N MET A 142 18.19 -12.47 5.56
CA MET A 142 16.79 -12.27 5.95
C MET A 142 15.83 -12.84 4.90
N ASP A 143 16.15 -12.70 3.62
CA ASP A 143 15.35 -13.24 2.53
C ASP A 143 15.40 -14.78 2.54
N GLU A 144 16.57 -15.38 2.78
CA GLU A 144 16.75 -16.82 2.97
C GLU A 144 15.91 -17.36 4.14
N LEU A 145 15.99 -16.72 5.31
CA LEU A 145 15.19 -17.09 6.49
C LEU A 145 13.68 -17.00 6.22
N THR A 146 13.24 -16.01 5.44
CA THR A 146 11.82 -15.90 5.09
C THR A 146 11.36 -16.99 4.13
N ASN A 147 12.25 -17.44 3.24
CA ASN A 147 11.98 -18.54 2.32
C ASN A 147 11.89 -19.85 3.08
N GLU A 148 12.87 -20.17 3.93
CA GLU A 148 12.83 -21.34 4.82
C GLU A 148 11.55 -21.39 5.66
N TYR A 149 11.17 -20.26 6.25
CA TYR A 149 9.93 -20.16 7.04
C TYR A 149 8.66 -20.46 6.20
N ARG A 150 8.64 -20.04 4.93
CA ARG A 150 7.53 -20.36 4.01
C ARG A 150 7.52 -21.83 3.66
N LEU A 151 8.67 -22.43 3.38
CA LEU A 151 8.79 -23.86 3.12
C LEU A 151 8.39 -24.69 4.34
N LEU A 152 8.78 -24.27 5.54
CA LEU A 152 8.41 -24.93 6.79
C LEU A 152 6.90 -24.87 7.03
N LYS A 153 6.26 -23.75 6.66
CA LYS A 153 4.80 -23.64 6.67
C LYS A 153 4.13 -24.57 5.66
N LYS A 154 4.76 -24.84 4.51
CA LYS A 154 4.24 -25.78 3.50
C LYS A 154 4.42 -27.24 3.95
N LEU A 155 5.56 -27.58 4.55
CA LEU A 155 5.81 -28.88 5.20
C LEU A 155 4.80 -29.15 6.32
N LYS A 156 4.59 -28.18 7.24
CA LYS A 156 3.57 -28.28 8.31
C LYS A 156 2.13 -28.39 7.80
N ARG A 157 1.87 -27.97 6.56
CA ARG A 157 0.57 -28.11 5.89
C ARG A 157 0.48 -29.41 5.06
N GLY A 158 1.57 -30.18 4.96
CA GLY A 158 1.65 -31.42 4.18
C GLY A 158 1.63 -31.21 2.66
N VAL A 159 2.03 -30.03 2.19
CA VAL A 159 2.06 -29.67 0.75
C VAL A 159 3.40 -30.03 0.10
N ILE A 160 4.44 -30.20 0.92
CA ILE A 160 5.81 -30.56 0.54
C ILE A 160 6.20 -31.73 1.45
N ASP A 161 6.89 -32.72 0.90
CA ASP A 161 7.43 -33.87 1.65
C ASP A 161 8.76 -33.50 2.33
N GLU A 162 9.15 -34.27 3.36
CA GLU A 162 10.34 -33.98 4.18
C GLU A 162 11.63 -33.97 3.35
N ASP A 163 11.77 -34.93 2.43
CA ASP A 163 12.89 -35.01 1.48
C ASP A 163 12.96 -33.80 0.52
N GLU A 164 11.79 -33.26 0.13
CA GLU A 164 11.69 -32.11 -0.76
C GLU A 164 12.01 -30.80 -0.01
N TYR A 165 11.63 -30.72 1.27
CA TYR A 165 11.99 -29.62 2.16
C TYR A 165 13.51 -29.57 2.40
N GLU A 166 14.15 -30.70 2.65
CA GLU A 166 15.60 -30.79 2.87
C GLU A 166 16.40 -30.40 1.62
N LYS A 167 15.93 -30.82 0.44
CA LYS A 167 16.53 -30.45 -0.84
C LYS A 167 16.39 -28.96 -1.16
N LEU A 168 15.26 -28.35 -0.82
CA LEU A 168 14.99 -26.93 -1.10
C LEU A 168 15.62 -25.98 -0.07
N THR A 169 15.76 -26.41 1.17
CA THR A 169 16.43 -25.62 2.23
C THR A 169 17.94 -25.85 2.26
N GLY A 170 18.47 -26.78 1.46
CA GLY A 170 19.90 -27.06 1.37
C GLY A 170 20.48 -27.77 2.60
N PHE A 171 19.64 -28.19 3.55
CA PHE A 171 20.05 -28.93 4.74
C PHE A 171 20.42 -30.39 4.43
N GLY A 172 20.00 -30.94 3.28
CA GLY A 172 20.25 -32.34 2.88
C GLY A 172 21.66 -32.63 2.33
N GLY A 173 22.70 -31.93 2.79
CA GLY A 173 24.04 -32.05 2.22
C GLY A 173 25.18 -31.78 3.19
N SER A 174 25.37 -32.67 4.17
CA SER A 174 26.66 -32.86 4.84
C SER A 174 26.79 -34.33 5.22
N ASP A 175 27.84 -34.97 4.70
CA ASP A 175 28.50 -36.20 5.16
C ASP A 175 28.14 -37.52 4.42
N GLY A 176 29.00 -37.94 3.46
CA GLY A 176 29.22 -39.39 3.19
C GLY A 176 29.31 -39.89 1.74
N GLU A 177 30.52 -39.83 1.16
CA GLU A 177 31.14 -40.74 0.15
C GLU A 177 30.47 -41.07 -1.21
N GLY A 178 31.32 -41.16 -2.24
CA GLY A 178 30.95 -41.22 -3.66
C GLY A 178 30.90 -42.61 -4.27
N SER A 179 30.36 -42.69 -5.49
CA SER A 179 30.84 -43.58 -6.56
C SER A 179 30.12 -43.25 -7.87
N ASP A 180 30.88 -43.38 -8.94
CA ASP A 180 30.57 -43.14 -10.35
C ASP A 180 29.39 -43.98 -10.90
N GLY A 181 28.86 -43.56 -12.05
CA GLY A 181 28.36 -44.51 -13.05
C GLY A 181 26.94 -44.34 -13.57
N ASP A 182 26.86 -44.25 -14.89
CA ASP A 182 25.74 -44.21 -15.82
C ASP A 182 24.50 -45.12 -15.63
N ALA A 183 23.46 -44.73 -16.40
CA ALA A 183 22.53 -45.57 -17.19
C ALA A 183 21.16 -46.00 -16.63
N ALA A 184 20.13 -45.48 -17.32
CA ALA A 184 18.98 -46.20 -17.88
C ALA A 184 18.03 -47.03 -16.98
N GLY A 185 16.85 -46.46 -16.76
CA GLY A 185 15.49 -47.04 -16.89
C GLY A 185 15.18 -48.49 -16.47
N ARG A 186 14.12 -48.65 -15.66
CA ARG A 186 13.04 -49.66 -15.83
C ARG A 186 11.94 -49.46 -14.79
N GLY A 187 10.69 -49.75 -15.17
CA GLY A 187 9.48 -49.49 -14.39
C GLY A 187 8.87 -50.70 -13.66
N LYS A 188 7.58 -50.52 -13.31
CA LYS A 188 6.67 -51.37 -12.52
C LYS A 188 7.05 -51.46 -11.03
N GLY A 189 6.15 -51.42 -10.05
CA GLY A 189 4.70 -51.52 -10.03
C GLY A 189 4.29 -52.05 -8.65
N LYS A 190 3.26 -51.42 -8.07
CA LYS A 190 2.33 -51.96 -7.06
C LYS A 190 2.84 -52.54 -5.73
N GLU A 191 2.33 -51.87 -4.68
CA GLU A 191 1.60 -52.48 -3.56
C GLU A 191 2.42 -53.06 -2.41
N ARG A 192 2.43 -52.33 -1.28
CA ARG A 192 2.15 -52.93 0.05
C ARG A 192 1.68 -51.87 1.04
N ARG A 193 0.45 -52.11 1.50
CA ARG A 193 -0.35 -51.37 2.46
C ARG A 193 0.26 -51.38 3.87
N SER A 194 -0.08 -50.33 4.62
CA SER A 194 -0.60 -50.41 6.01
C SER A 194 0.28 -51.11 7.04
N LYS A 195 0.91 -50.32 7.92
CA LYS A 195 0.87 -50.49 9.40
C LYS A 195 1.80 -49.47 10.10
N GLU A 196 1.48 -48.18 10.10
CA GLU A 196 2.13 -47.28 11.08
C GLU A 196 1.33 -45.99 11.35
N GLN A 197 0.01 -46.00 11.17
CA GLN A 197 -0.87 -44.89 11.57
C GLN A 197 -1.67 -45.18 12.84
N LYS A 198 -1.23 -46.12 13.67
CA LYS A 198 -2.01 -46.53 14.85
C LYS A 198 -1.18 -46.70 16.12
N LYS A 199 -0.40 -45.68 16.49
CA LYS A 199 0.02 -45.44 17.89
C LYS A 199 0.77 -44.10 18.02
N LEU A 200 0.05 -42.98 18.09
CA LEU A 200 0.40 -41.85 18.99
C LEU A 200 -0.68 -40.74 19.03
N LYS A 201 -1.95 -41.04 18.73
CA LYS A 201 -3.06 -40.26 19.27
C LYS A 201 -3.48 -40.91 20.58
N GLN A 202 -2.89 -40.47 21.69
CA GLN A 202 -3.50 -40.52 23.04
C GLN A 202 -2.50 -40.04 24.12
N ARG A 203 -2.29 -38.71 24.22
CA ARG A 203 -2.02 -37.92 25.43
C ARG A 203 -2.37 -36.47 25.04
N GLY A 204 -3.52 -35.89 25.41
CA GLY A 204 -3.82 -35.36 26.76
C GLY A 204 -2.77 -34.30 27.15
N GLY A 205 -3.02 -32.99 27.31
CA GLY A 205 -4.25 -32.22 27.44
C GLY A 205 -3.94 -30.70 27.55
N LYS A 206 -4.98 -29.93 27.89
CA LYS A 206 -5.04 -28.47 28.12
C LYS A 206 -3.82 -27.83 28.82
N THR A 207 -3.36 -26.69 28.27
CA THR A 207 -3.00 -25.43 28.97
C THR A 207 -2.78 -24.37 27.87
N GLY A 208 -3.50 -23.25 27.81
CA GLY A 208 -3.42 -22.13 28.75
C GLY A 208 -2.70 -20.97 28.05
N GLY A 209 -3.46 -19.98 27.58
CA GLY A 209 -2.92 -18.85 26.82
C GLY A 209 -1.92 -18.01 27.63
N ARG A 210 -0.85 -17.57 26.97
CA ARG A 210 -0.04 -16.43 27.43
C ARG A 210 0.00 -15.39 26.32
N ARG A 211 -0.70 -14.29 26.56
CA ARG A 211 -0.48 -13.00 25.90
C ARG A 211 0.96 -12.57 26.18
N PHE A 212 1.75 -12.31 25.15
CA PHE A 212 3.04 -11.66 25.32
C PHE A 212 2.86 -10.16 25.12
N GLU A 213 3.08 -9.44 26.20
CA GLU A 213 2.96 -8.00 26.35
C GLU A 213 4.21 -7.32 25.76
N VAL A 214 4.02 -6.44 24.78
CA VAL A 214 5.13 -5.68 24.17
C VAL A 214 5.44 -4.48 25.05
N LYS A 215 6.53 -4.56 25.83
CA LYS A 215 7.10 -3.40 26.53
C LYS A 215 7.73 -2.43 25.53
N SER A 216 7.05 -1.33 25.25
CA SER A 216 7.60 -0.16 24.56
C SER A 216 8.59 0.58 25.45
N LYS A 217 9.89 0.57 25.13
CA LYS A 217 10.86 1.51 25.72
C LYS A 217 10.77 2.86 25.00
N LEU A 218 10.13 3.82 25.66
CA LEU A 218 10.24 5.26 25.40
C LEU A 218 11.71 5.68 25.57
N LYS A 219 12.32 6.26 24.54
CA LYS A 219 13.61 6.96 24.66
C LYS A 219 13.33 8.45 24.83
N SER A 220 13.31 8.91 26.08
CA SER A 220 13.24 10.33 26.43
C SER A 220 14.54 11.00 26.01
N LYS A 221 14.45 11.99 25.12
CA LYS A 221 15.53 12.91 24.76
C LYS A 221 15.31 14.17 25.58
N ARG A 222 16.02 14.31 26.71
CA ARG A 222 16.08 15.57 27.46
C ARG A 222 17.05 16.52 26.74
N ARG A 223 16.58 17.76 26.58
CA ARG A 223 17.40 18.95 26.38
C ARG A 223 18.06 19.32 27.70
#